data_AF-A0A7Y7LLK4-F1
#
_entry.id   AF-A0A7Y7LLK4-F1
#
_cell.length_a   1.000
_cell.length_b   1.000
_cell.length_c   1.000
_cell.angle_alpha   90.00
_cell.angle_beta   90.00
_cell.angle_gamma   90.00
#
_symmetry.space_group_name_H-M   'P 1'
#
loop_
_entity.id
_entity.type
_entity.pdbx_description
1 polymer ?
#
loop_
_entity_poly.entity_id
_entity_poly.type
_entity_poly.pdbx_seq_one_letter_code
_entity_poly.pdbx_strand_id
1 'polypeptide(L)'
;MALKKTIDVQAAVAVAAAEAIAAKTQGTFGVGALMLDQHGNVLQSLHNNVVKDGLIFDPTAHSERQLIDWYYAERSKGRELPEPQDITIVTSLDPCCMCAGAILAGGFNVVVAAPDKNAGINYDNSASFNALPASLRAQAGASFSYPAILGSSLYARANSGATPKSFFIGKTISEPTQALCALVFEATSAEVMEKFNTDLPQEVLKDLASLPASHAIVSALKQQYPDALTYRCAPHRPDAGLAPFLLQAMARDREHGGAGDAVALLDSFGNLLLCMPGRMTQSGIRSAFMETTRAYAQLRYKLMNGATPAQQEQVRHYLGHPKDGTFVFAQGPDASALSFMNLGAYGSTMEGPLPLKNPAQFQYVLPSLPEADLAAICAAMPPLYRNIIRIRPTQVADAALVAALSDGA
;
A
#
# COMPACT_ATOMS: atom_id res chain seq x y z
N MET A 1 -13.17 28.76 2.20
CA MET A 1 -13.58 28.09 3.45
C MET A 1 -12.54 28.40 4.51
N ALA A 2 -12.93 28.82 5.71
CA ALA A 2 -11.98 28.95 6.81
C ALA A 2 -11.43 27.56 7.16
N LEU A 3 -10.11 27.37 7.10
CA LEU A 3 -9.47 26.12 7.49
C LEU A 3 -9.71 25.92 8.99
N LYS A 4 -10.27 24.77 9.38
CA LYS A 4 -10.41 24.41 10.79
C LYS A 4 -9.00 24.39 11.38
N LYS A 5 -8.77 25.15 12.45
CA LYS A 5 -7.46 25.22 13.11
C LYS A 5 -7.43 24.28 14.31
N THR A 6 -6.43 23.42 14.39
CA THR A 6 -6.20 22.47 15.49
C THR A 6 -4.80 22.67 16.04
N ILE A 7 -4.69 23.48 17.09
CA ILE A 7 -3.43 23.77 17.81
C ILE A 7 -3.21 22.85 19.02
N ASP A 8 -3.97 21.76 19.09
CA ASP A 8 -3.93 20.79 20.18
C ASP A 8 -3.96 19.37 19.58
N VAL A 9 -3.06 18.50 20.03
CA VAL A 9 -2.94 17.11 19.55
C VAL A 9 -4.26 16.35 19.71
N GLN A 10 -4.93 16.49 20.85
CA GLN A 10 -6.22 15.85 21.12
C GLN A 10 -7.28 16.31 20.11
N ALA A 11 -7.32 17.60 19.79
CA ALA A 11 -8.27 18.14 18.82
C ALA A 11 -8.00 17.65 17.39
N ALA A 12 -6.72 17.52 17.01
CA ALA A 12 -6.33 16.96 15.71
C ALA A 12 -6.70 15.48 15.63
N VAL A 13 -6.37 14.69 16.65
CA VAL A 13 -6.72 13.26 16.71
C VAL A 13 -8.24 13.05 16.68
N ALA A 14 -9.03 13.94 17.29
CA ALA A 14 -10.49 13.86 17.20
C ALA A 14 -11.01 14.00 15.75
N VAL A 15 -10.31 14.74 14.87
CA VAL A 15 -10.64 14.79 13.44
C VAL A 15 -10.29 13.46 12.76
N ALA A 16 -9.12 12.89 13.04
CA ALA A 16 -8.74 11.56 12.53
C ALA A 16 -9.72 10.47 12.98
N ALA A 17 -10.18 10.53 14.24
CA ALA A 17 -11.16 9.61 14.79
C ALA A 17 -12.54 9.75 14.12
N ALA A 18 -12.95 10.97 13.76
CA ALA A 18 -14.18 11.19 13.00
C ALA A 18 -14.11 10.56 11.60
N GLU A 19 -12.97 10.68 10.92
CA GLU A 19 -12.72 9.98 9.65
C GLU A 19 -12.73 8.45 9.84
N ALA A 20 -12.14 7.92 10.92
CA ALA A 20 -12.22 6.49 11.22
C ALA A 20 -13.67 5.99 11.36
N ILE A 21 -14.56 6.79 11.97
CA ILE A 21 -16.00 6.49 12.05
C ILE A 21 -16.66 6.55 10.66
N ALA A 22 -16.26 7.49 9.80
CA ALA A 22 -16.73 7.57 8.42
C ALA A 22 -16.32 6.31 7.63
N ALA A 23 -15.08 5.85 7.76
CA ALA A 23 -14.61 4.59 7.17
C ALA A 23 -15.45 3.39 7.64
N LYS A 24 -15.71 3.28 8.96
CA LYS A 24 -16.59 2.24 9.48
C LYS A 24 -17.98 2.30 8.87
N THR A 25 -18.52 3.50 8.65
CA THR A 25 -19.84 3.70 8.03
C THR A 25 -19.84 3.27 6.56
N GLN A 26 -18.74 3.47 5.84
CA GLN A 26 -18.53 2.98 4.47
C GLN A 26 -18.37 1.45 4.38
N GLY A 27 -18.06 0.77 5.49
CA GLY A 27 -17.77 -0.66 5.51
C GLY A 27 -16.35 -1.00 5.07
N THR A 28 -15.40 -0.09 5.29
CA THR A 28 -13.96 -0.30 5.10
C THR A 28 -13.22 -0.27 6.44
N PHE A 29 -11.89 -0.46 6.43
CA PHE A 29 -11.07 -0.43 7.64
C PHE A 29 -11.25 0.90 8.36
N GLY A 30 -11.64 0.86 9.63
CA GLY A 30 -11.93 2.00 10.49
C GLY A 30 -10.69 2.84 10.85
N VAL A 31 -10.06 3.45 9.84
CA VAL A 31 -8.86 4.26 9.95
C VAL A 31 -9.07 5.59 9.25
N GLY A 32 -8.64 6.66 9.89
CA GLY A 32 -8.73 8.01 9.37
C GLY A 32 -7.50 8.85 9.70
N ALA A 33 -7.25 9.85 8.89
CA ALA A 33 -6.13 10.75 9.05
C ALA A 33 -6.45 12.17 8.57
N LEU A 34 -5.63 13.12 8.98
CA LEU A 34 -5.63 14.48 8.46
C LEU A 34 -4.21 15.00 8.25
N MET A 35 -4.10 16.05 7.46
CA MET A 35 -2.86 16.74 7.15
C MET A 35 -2.95 18.19 7.64
N LEU A 36 -1.95 18.62 8.42
CA LEU A 36 -1.83 19.94 9.01
C LEU A 36 -0.64 20.69 8.43
N ASP A 37 -0.78 21.99 8.22
CA ASP A 37 0.36 22.88 8.00
C ASP A 37 1.10 23.21 9.31
N GLN A 38 2.21 23.96 9.20
CA GLN A 38 3.04 24.40 10.33
C GLN A 38 2.33 25.35 11.32
N HIS A 39 1.11 25.80 11.00
CA HIS A 39 0.30 26.66 11.85
C HIS A 39 -0.90 25.92 12.47
N GLY A 40 -1.02 24.61 12.21
CA GLY A 40 -2.12 23.77 12.69
C GLY A 40 -3.41 23.97 11.89
N ASN A 41 -3.37 24.53 10.69
CA ASN A 41 -4.53 24.57 9.81
C ASN A 41 -4.73 23.19 9.16
N VAL A 42 -5.95 22.68 9.19
CA VAL A 42 -6.31 21.43 8.49
C VAL A 42 -6.33 21.67 6.99
N LEU A 43 -5.35 21.10 6.29
CA LEU A 43 -5.24 21.14 4.84
C LEU A 43 -6.25 20.18 4.18
N GLN A 44 -6.37 18.97 4.75
CA GLN A 44 -7.28 17.92 4.31
C GLN A 44 -7.48 16.85 5.40
N SER A 45 -8.64 16.19 5.44
CA SER A 45 -8.88 14.95 6.20
C SER A 45 -9.51 13.88 5.30
N LEU A 46 -9.11 12.63 5.49
CA LEU A 46 -9.57 11.49 4.70
C LEU A 46 -9.63 10.22 5.55
N HIS A 47 -10.52 9.30 5.19
CA HIS A 47 -10.58 7.95 5.72
C HIS A 47 -10.11 6.90 4.71
N ASN A 48 -9.86 5.67 5.17
CA ASN A 48 -9.55 4.55 4.28
C ASN A 48 -10.65 4.37 3.23
N ASN A 49 -10.26 3.98 2.02
CA ASN A 49 -11.14 3.74 0.88
C ASN A 49 -10.88 2.38 0.23
N VAL A 50 -10.35 1.42 1.01
CA VAL A 50 -10.01 0.08 0.52
C VAL A 50 -11.23 -0.64 -0.05
N VAL A 51 -12.37 -0.45 0.60
CA VAL A 51 -13.66 -1.01 0.19
C VAL A 51 -14.61 0.14 -0.12
N LYS A 52 -15.32 0.02 -1.24
CA LYS A 52 -16.45 0.87 -1.62
C LYS A 52 -17.58 -0.01 -2.11
N ASP A 53 -18.81 0.31 -1.71
CA ASP A 53 -20.00 -0.43 -2.15
C ASP A 53 -19.89 -1.96 -1.93
N GLY A 54 -19.21 -2.37 -0.84
CA GLY A 54 -18.98 -3.77 -0.50
C GLY A 54 -17.92 -4.49 -1.34
N LEU A 55 -17.25 -3.82 -2.28
CA LEU A 55 -16.22 -4.37 -3.17
C LEU A 55 -14.84 -3.77 -2.86
N ILE A 56 -13.78 -4.55 -3.08
CA ILE A 56 -12.41 -4.03 -3.02
C ILE A 56 -12.24 -2.99 -4.13
N PHE A 57 -12.01 -1.74 -3.75
CA PHE A 57 -11.82 -0.62 -4.68
C PHE A 57 -10.34 -0.40 -5.00
N ASP A 58 -9.52 -0.31 -3.95
CA ASP A 58 -8.08 -0.11 -4.04
C ASP A 58 -7.43 -0.60 -2.73
N PRO A 59 -6.71 -1.74 -2.72
CA PRO A 59 -6.09 -2.29 -1.51
C PRO A 59 -5.09 -1.34 -0.84
N THR A 60 -4.60 -0.34 -1.58
CA THR A 60 -3.63 0.64 -1.09
C THR A 60 -4.27 1.95 -0.64
N ALA A 61 -5.59 2.12 -0.77
CA ALA A 61 -6.28 3.37 -0.44
C ALA A 61 -6.42 3.59 1.08
N HIS A 62 -5.30 3.60 1.78
CA HIS A 62 -5.21 4.00 3.18
C HIS A 62 -5.27 5.52 3.31
N SER A 63 -5.78 6.02 4.43
CA SER A 63 -6.00 7.44 4.67
C SER A 63 -4.71 8.27 4.50
N GLU A 64 -3.59 7.81 5.07
CA GLU A 64 -2.30 8.51 5.01
C GLU A 64 -1.76 8.57 3.58
N ARG A 65 -1.81 7.44 2.87
CA ARG A 65 -1.38 7.37 1.47
C ARG A 65 -2.22 8.27 0.57
N GLN A 66 -3.54 8.30 0.78
CA GLN A 66 -4.45 9.18 0.05
C GLN A 66 -4.18 10.65 0.33
N LEU A 67 -3.82 11.03 1.57
CA LEU A 67 -3.42 12.41 1.88
C LEU A 67 -2.14 12.82 1.14
N ILE A 68 -1.16 11.92 1.03
CA ILE A 68 0.08 12.19 0.29
C ILE A 68 -0.21 12.36 -1.22
N ASP A 69 -1.05 11.49 -1.79
CA ASP A 69 -1.48 11.64 -3.19
C ASP A 69 -2.26 12.93 -3.43
N TRP A 70 -3.15 13.29 -2.50
CA TRP A 70 -3.88 14.56 -2.54
C TRP A 70 -2.90 15.74 -2.51
N TYR A 71 -1.90 15.72 -1.63
CA TYR A 71 -0.89 16.77 -1.50
C TYR A 71 -0.16 17.01 -2.83
N TYR A 72 0.38 15.96 -3.45
CA TYR A 72 1.10 16.11 -4.72
C TYR A 72 0.16 16.49 -5.88
N ALA A 73 -1.06 15.95 -5.91
CA ALA A 73 -2.05 16.33 -6.92
C ALA A 73 -2.48 17.80 -6.82
N GLU A 74 -2.54 18.36 -5.61
CA GLU A 74 -2.84 19.78 -5.42
C GLU A 74 -1.65 20.67 -5.77
N ARG A 75 -0.41 20.27 -5.42
CA ARG A 75 0.80 20.97 -5.87
C ARG A 75 0.91 20.99 -7.39
N SER A 76 0.59 19.88 -8.07
CA SER A 76 0.63 19.81 -9.54
C SER A 76 -0.43 20.71 -10.20
N LYS A 77 -1.49 21.07 -9.47
CA LYS A 77 -2.50 22.07 -9.91
C LYS A 77 -2.08 23.51 -9.62
N GLY A 78 -0.88 23.73 -9.06
CA GLY A 78 -0.36 25.05 -8.72
C GLY A 78 -0.81 25.59 -7.36
N ARG A 79 -1.41 24.76 -6.50
CA ARG A 79 -1.73 25.18 -5.13
C ARG A 79 -0.44 25.31 -4.33
N GLU A 80 -0.22 26.48 -3.75
CA GLU A 80 0.86 26.69 -2.78
C GLU A 80 0.55 25.90 -1.51
N LEU A 81 1.33 24.84 -1.26
CA LEU A 81 1.31 24.04 -0.05
C LEU A 81 2.71 24.07 0.58
N PRO A 82 2.83 23.96 1.91
CA PRO A 82 4.14 23.86 2.56
C PRO A 82 4.93 22.67 2.05
N GLU A 83 6.25 22.73 2.21
CA GLU A 83 7.10 21.57 1.92
C GLU A 83 6.76 20.41 2.90
N PRO A 84 6.97 19.14 2.50
CA PRO A 84 6.55 17.99 3.30
C PRO A 84 7.05 17.99 4.75
N GLN A 85 8.27 18.46 4.99
CA GLN A 85 8.88 18.54 6.33
C GLN A 85 8.20 19.55 7.27
N ASP A 86 7.39 20.46 6.74
CA ASP A 86 6.60 21.44 7.50
C ASP A 86 5.14 20.96 7.69
N ILE A 87 4.79 19.83 7.10
CA ILE A 87 3.47 19.20 7.21
C ILE A 87 3.48 18.12 8.29
N THR A 88 2.38 18.03 9.04
CA THR A 88 2.13 16.94 9.99
C THR A 88 0.90 16.15 9.59
N ILE A 89 1.07 14.85 9.34
CA ILE A 89 -0.02 13.88 9.19
C ILE A 89 -0.42 13.41 10.59
N VAL A 90 -1.70 13.47 10.94
CA VAL A 90 -2.21 12.92 12.20
C VAL A 90 -3.09 11.73 11.84
N THR A 91 -2.76 10.55 12.35
CA THR A 91 -3.46 9.30 12.01
C THR A 91 -4.09 8.66 13.25
N SER A 92 -5.26 8.05 13.06
CA SER A 92 -5.98 7.35 14.13
C SER A 92 -5.27 6.07 14.58
N LEU A 93 -4.48 5.45 13.71
CA LEU A 93 -3.83 4.16 13.96
C LEU A 93 -2.37 4.20 13.51
N ASP A 94 -1.49 3.42 14.14
CA ASP A 94 -0.07 3.36 13.77
C ASP A 94 0.12 3.00 12.29
N PRO A 95 0.84 3.83 11.50
CA PRO A 95 1.01 3.60 10.08
C PRO A 95 1.56 2.21 9.78
N CYS A 96 0.91 1.49 8.87
CA CYS A 96 1.42 0.23 8.36
C CYS A 96 2.71 0.44 7.55
N CYS A 97 3.37 -0.64 7.13
CA CYS A 97 4.64 -0.54 6.39
C CYS A 97 4.52 0.30 5.10
N MET A 98 3.37 0.22 4.41
CA MET A 98 3.10 1.03 3.22
C MET A 98 3.03 2.52 3.56
N CYS A 99 2.15 2.89 4.49
CA CYS A 99 1.95 4.29 4.87
C CYS A 99 3.23 4.88 5.48
N ALA A 100 3.94 4.13 6.32
CA ALA A 100 5.21 4.56 6.88
C ALA A 100 6.28 4.79 5.81
N GLY A 101 6.44 3.86 4.85
CA GLY A 101 7.35 4.03 3.73
C GLY A 101 7.01 5.26 2.89
N ALA A 102 5.73 5.49 2.61
CA ALA A 102 5.26 6.68 1.89
C ALA A 102 5.54 7.99 2.64
N ILE A 103 5.29 8.02 3.95
CA ILE A 103 5.56 9.17 4.83
C ILE A 103 7.05 9.49 4.85
N LEU A 104 7.90 8.47 5.01
CA LEU A 104 9.36 8.62 5.04
C LEU A 104 9.92 9.04 3.68
N ALA A 105 9.44 8.45 2.59
CA ALA A 105 9.84 8.84 1.23
C ALA A 105 9.47 10.29 0.92
N GLY A 106 8.31 10.75 1.40
CA GLY A 106 7.86 12.13 1.24
C GLY A 106 8.51 13.12 2.21
N GLY A 107 9.06 12.67 3.34
CA GLY A 107 9.66 13.53 4.37
C GLY A 107 8.64 14.21 5.30
N PHE A 108 7.44 13.63 5.44
CA PHE A 108 6.39 14.17 6.31
C PHE A 108 6.62 13.86 7.79
N ASN A 109 6.08 14.69 8.67
CA ASN A 109 5.96 14.37 10.09
C ASN A 109 4.66 13.64 10.37
N VAL A 110 4.62 12.84 11.45
CA VAL A 110 3.41 12.11 11.83
C VAL A 110 3.15 12.14 13.34
N VAL A 111 1.87 12.23 13.69
CA VAL A 111 1.36 12.03 15.05
C VAL A 111 0.41 10.84 15.05
N VAL A 112 0.67 9.86 15.91
CA VAL A 112 -0.06 8.60 15.96
C VAL A 112 -0.97 8.53 17.19
N ALA A 113 -2.24 8.17 17.00
CA ALA A 113 -3.19 8.01 18.10
C ALA A 113 -3.16 6.62 18.74
N ALA A 114 -3.65 5.57 18.07
CA ALA A 114 -3.65 4.20 18.59
C ALA A 114 -2.49 3.36 18.04
N PRO A 115 -1.97 2.38 18.81
CA PRO A 115 -0.99 1.43 18.29
C PRO A 115 -1.64 0.38 17.39
N ASP A 116 -0.88 -0.19 16.47
CA ASP A 116 -1.24 -1.40 15.71
C ASP A 116 -0.16 -2.47 15.89
N LYS A 117 -0.51 -3.55 16.59
CA LYS A 117 0.41 -4.64 16.92
C LYS A 117 0.64 -5.63 15.77
N ASN A 118 -0.16 -5.54 14.70
CA ASN A 118 -0.12 -6.46 13.57
C ASN A 118 0.59 -5.86 12.37
N ALA A 119 0.24 -4.64 11.96
CA ALA A 119 0.79 -4.02 10.74
C ALA A 119 1.61 -2.75 11.00
N GLY A 120 1.45 -2.09 12.15
CA GLY A 120 2.13 -0.85 12.50
C GLY A 120 3.64 -0.98 12.60
N ILE A 121 4.38 0.05 12.18
CA ILE A 121 5.85 0.03 12.27
C ILE A 121 6.38 0.11 13.72
N ASN A 122 5.55 0.55 14.66
CA ASN A 122 5.82 0.57 16.09
C ASN A 122 4.99 -0.50 16.82
N TYR A 123 4.84 -1.68 16.20
CA TYR A 123 4.04 -2.80 16.72
C TYR A 123 4.43 -3.25 18.15
N ASP A 124 5.67 -3.00 18.57
CA ASP A 124 6.20 -3.34 19.88
C ASP A 124 6.10 -2.20 20.92
N ASN A 125 5.57 -1.04 20.51
CA ASN A 125 5.42 0.20 21.30
C ASN A 125 6.73 0.80 21.83
N SER A 126 7.88 0.36 21.34
CA SER A 126 9.19 0.81 21.84
C SER A 126 9.67 2.12 21.21
N ALA A 127 9.09 2.51 20.06
CA ALA A 127 9.60 3.55 19.15
C ALA A 127 11.07 3.33 18.74
N SER A 128 11.54 2.08 18.77
CA SER A 128 12.85 1.69 18.20
C SER A 128 12.81 1.58 16.67
N PHE A 129 11.62 1.40 16.10
CA PHE A 129 11.36 1.21 14.68
C PHE A 129 12.19 0.08 14.05
N ASN A 130 12.43 -0.99 14.81
CA ASN A 130 13.19 -2.15 14.33
C ASN A 130 12.56 -2.84 13.11
N ALA A 131 11.25 -2.63 12.88
CA ALA A 131 10.55 -3.04 11.66
C ALA A 131 11.12 -2.41 10.38
N LEU A 132 11.75 -1.24 10.48
CA LEU A 132 12.30 -0.52 9.33
C LEU A 132 13.73 -1.00 9.01
N PRO A 133 14.14 -0.91 7.73
CA PRO A 133 15.55 -0.89 7.34
C PRO A 133 16.35 0.08 8.21
N ALA A 134 17.58 -0.29 8.57
CA ALA A 134 18.41 0.46 9.52
C ALA A 134 18.61 1.94 9.11
N SER A 135 18.75 2.19 7.80
CA SER A 135 18.88 3.53 7.20
C SER A 135 17.70 4.46 7.49
N LEU A 136 16.49 3.91 7.70
CA LEU A 136 15.27 4.70 7.89
C LEU A 136 14.93 4.97 9.36
N ARG A 137 15.54 4.25 10.30
CA ARG A 137 15.18 4.33 11.73
C ARG A 137 15.42 5.70 12.33
N ALA A 138 16.54 6.34 11.99
CA ALA A 138 16.85 7.68 12.47
C ALA A 138 15.84 8.72 11.96
N GLN A 139 15.44 8.61 10.69
CA GLN A 139 14.42 9.48 10.11
C GLN A 139 13.07 9.26 10.80
N ALA A 140 12.65 8.01 11.01
CA ALA A 140 11.42 7.70 11.73
C ALA A 140 11.45 8.23 13.19
N GLY A 141 12.57 8.07 13.89
CA GLY A 141 12.76 8.64 15.23
C GLY A 141 12.66 10.16 15.29
N ALA A 142 12.98 10.85 14.19
CA ALA A 142 12.87 12.31 14.09
C ALA A 142 11.48 12.80 13.66
N SER A 143 10.66 11.97 13.01
CA SER A 143 9.39 12.39 12.40
C SER A 143 8.12 11.73 12.95
N PHE A 144 8.22 10.55 13.59
CA PHE A 144 7.08 9.81 14.12
C PHE A 144 6.89 10.07 15.61
N SER A 145 5.83 10.80 15.95
CA SER A 145 5.46 11.15 17.32
C SER A 145 4.37 10.23 17.84
N TYR A 146 4.58 9.68 19.03
CA TYR A 146 3.57 8.94 19.81
C TYR A 146 3.29 9.73 21.11
N PRO A 147 2.30 10.66 21.11
CA PRO A 147 2.00 11.49 22.26
C PRO A 147 1.57 10.67 23.48
N ALA A 148 1.81 11.21 24.68
CA ALA A 148 1.38 10.57 25.92
C ALA A 148 -0.15 10.49 26.00
N ILE A 149 -0.65 9.38 26.54
CA ILE A 149 -2.06 9.20 26.87
C ILE A 149 -2.15 9.18 28.39
N LEU A 150 -2.70 10.26 28.94
CA LEU A 150 -2.80 10.44 30.39
C LEU A 150 -3.97 9.64 30.93
N GLY A 151 -3.70 8.78 31.91
CA GLY A 151 -4.72 7.98 32.57
C GLY A 151 -4.12 6.74 33.24
N SER A 152 -4.98 5.78 33.55
CA SER A 152 -4.60 4.56 34.28
C SER A 152 -5.23 3.29 33.70
N SER A 153 -5.88 3.37 32.53
CA SER A 153 -6.41 2.20 31.83
C SER A 153 -5.35 1.55 30.95
N LEU A 154 -5.73 0.47 30.25
CA LEU A 154 -4.87 -0.22 29.27
C LEU A 154 -4.51 0.66 28.04
N TYR A 155 -5.16 1.81 27.89
CA TYR A 155 -4.93 2.77 26.81
C TYR A 155 -3.89 3.83 27.18
N ALA A 156 -3.57 3.99 28.47
CA ALA A 156 -2.55 4.90 28.93
C ALA A 156 -1.18 4.51 28.36
N ARG A 157 -0.39 5.52 27.96
CA ARG A 157 0.99 5.32 27.49
C ARG A 157 1.85 6.54 27.80
N ALA A 158 3.12 6.31 28.06
CA ALA A 158 4.14 7.37 28.02
C ALA A 158 4.33 7.86 26.58
N ASN A 159 4.85 9.08 26.42
CA ASN A 159 5.25 9.53 25.08
C ASN A 159 6.48 8.75 24.59
N SER A 160 6.62 8.63 23.27
CA SER A 160 7.79 8.07 22.62
C SER A 160 7.96 8.60 21.19
N GLY A 161 9.12 8.35 20.59
CA GLY A 161 9.48 8.86 19.27
C GLY A 161 9.74 10.37 19.25
N ALA A 162 9.40 11.02 18.14
CA ALA A 162 9.57 12.45 17.95
C ALA A 162 8.67 13.27 18.88
N THR A 163 9.13 14.45 19.28
CA THR A 163 8.27 15.40 20.01
C THR A 163 7.28 16.06 19.04
N PRO A 164 5.98 16.15 19.37
CA PRO A 164 5.02 16.91 18.56
C PRO A 164 5.51 18.34 18.29
N LYS A 165 5.26 18.82 17.06
CA LYS A 165 5.67 20.16 16.60
C LYS A 165 5.20 21.25 17.56
N SER A 166 5.95 22.34 17.65
CA SER A 166 5.76 23.41 18.63
C SER A 166 4.44 24.17 18.49
N PHE A 167 3.79 24.14 17.33
CA PHE A 167 2.46 24.75 17.15
C PHE A 167 1.37 24.03 17.95
N PHE A 168 1.61 22.78 18.38
CA PHE A 168 0.74 22.09 19.34
C PHE A 168 1.01 22.58 20.75
N ILE A 169 0.03 23.30 21.32
CA ILE A 169 0.03 23.77 22.70
C ILE A 169 -0.17 22.59 23.65
N GLY A 170 -1.20 21.77 23.40
CA GLY A 170 -1.43 20.49 24.08
C GLY A 170 -0.82 19.32 23.31
N LYS A 171 -0.06 18.47 24.02
CA LYS A 171 0.73 17.35 23.45
C LYS A 171 0.33 15.98 23.98
N THR A 172 -0.91 15.86 24.45
CA THR A 172 -1.45 14.63 25.03
C THR A 172 -2.73 14.24 24.33
N ILE A 173 -3.04 12.95 24.35
CA ILE A 173 -4.30 12.39 23.88
C ILE A 173 -5.06 11.86 25.10
N SER A 174 -6.37 12.02 25.14
CA SER A 174 -7.21 11.45 26.20
C SER A 174 -7.50 9.96 25.93
N GLU A 175 -7.63 9.16 26.99
CA GLU A 175 -7.94 7.73 26.86
C GLU A 175 -9.19 7.45 26.01
N PRO A 176 -10.33 8.17 26.15
CA PRO A 176 -11.51 7.90 25.33
C PRO A 176 -11.26 8.07 23.83
N THR A 177 -10.42 9.03 23.45
CA THR A 177 -10.13 9.30 22.04
C THR A 177 -9.21 8.27 21.43
N GLN A 178 -8.18 7.82 22.16
CA GLN A 178 -7.36 6.72 21.67
C GLN A 178 -8.17 5.41 21.64
N ALA A 179 -8.97 5.13 22.67
CA ALA A 179 -9.83 3.95 22.71
C ALA A 179 -10.80 3.93 21.52
N LEU A 180 -11.41 5.06 21.18
CA LEU A 180 -12.25 5.19 19.98
C LEU A 180 -11.48 4.80 18.72
N CYS A 181 -10.27 5.32 18.53
CA CYS A 181 -9.47 5.01 17.34
C CYS A 181 -9.14 3.51 17.25
N ALA A 182 -8.73 2.89 18.36
CA ALA A 182 -8.41 1.46 18.40
C ALA A 182 -9.65 0.58 18.15
N LEU A 183 -10.73 0.85 18.89
CA LEU A 183 -11.94 0.03 18.84
C LEU A 183 -12.67 0.11 17.50
N VAL A 184 -12.64 1.26 16.82
CA VAL A 184 -13.24 1.41 15.48
C VAL A 184 -12.50 0.56 14.45
N PHE A 185 -11.17 0.50 14.51
CA PHE A 185 -10.39 -0.41 13.68
C PHE A 185 -10.65 -1.88 14.03
N GLU A 186 -10.57 -2.24 15.31
CA GLU A 186 -10.83 -3.61 15.77
C GLU A 186 -12.21 -4.12 15.31
N ALA A 187 -13.24 -3.28 15.45
CA ALA A 187 -14.62 -3.62 15.07
C ALA A 187 -14.85 -3.80 13.57
N THR A 188 -13.94 -3.33 12.72
CA THR A 188 -14.08 -3.41 11.24
C THR A 188 -13.10 -4.40 10.60
N SER A 189 -11.93 -4.60 11.19
CA SER A 189 -10.82 -5.37 10.61
C SER A 189 -11.24 -6.76 10.11
N ALA A 190 -11.89 -7.57 10.94
CA ALA A 190 -12.27 -8.93 10.59
C ALA A 190 -13.26 -9.00 9.41
N GLU A 191 -14.29 -8.15 9.41
CA GLU A 191 -15.28 -8.11 8.33
C GLU A 191 -14.64 -7.66 7.01
N VAL A 192 -13.75 -6.67 7.05
CA VAL A 192 -13.09 -6.15 5.86
C VAL A 192 -12.10 -7.17 5.30
N MET A 193 -11.31 -7.84 6.14
CA MET A 193 -10.43 -8.94 5.71
C MET A 193 -11.22 -10.08 5.06
N GLU A 194 -12.42 -10.40 5.56
CA GLU A 194 -13.26 -11.43 4.94
C GLU A 194 -13.67 -11.07 3.50
N LYS A 195 -13.81 -9.77 3.17
CA LYS A 195 -14.11 -9.35 1.80
C LYS A 195 -13.00 -9.73 0.81
N PHE A 196 -11.74 -9.78 1.24
CA PHE A 196 -10.62 -10.28 0.43
C PHE A 196 -10.66 -11.81 0.22
N ASN A 197 -11.37 -12.54 1.08
CA ASN A 197 -11.55 -13.99 1.00
C ASN A 197 -12.81 -14.42 0.24
N THR A 198 -13.59 -13.49 -0.29
CA THR A 198 -14.77 -13.80 -1.13
C THR A 198 -14.41 -14.27 -2.55
N ASP A 199 -13.14 -14.22 -2.91
CA ASP A 199 -12.66 -14.70 -4.20
C ASP A 199 -12.65 -16.23 -4.29
N LEU A 200 -12.83 -16.71 -5.51
CA LEU A 200 -12.91 -18.13 -5.80
C LEU A 200 -11.54 -18.81 -5.59
N PRO A 201 -11.51 -20.06 -5.10
CA PRO A 201 -10.28 -20.80 -4.96
C PRO A 201 -9.66 -21.10 -6.33
N GLN A 202 -8.32 -21.17 -6.42
CA GLN A 202 -7.62 -21.29 -7.71
C GLN A 202 -8.05 -22.52 -8.56
N GLU A 203 -8.56 -23.59 -7.95
CA GLU A 203 -9.06 -24.80 -8.63
C GLU A 203 -10.25 -24.54 -9.57
N VAL A 204 -11.03 -23.48 -9.31
CA VAL A 204 -12.21 -23.14 -10.11
C VAL A 204 -12.00 -21.88 -10.96
N LEU A 205 -10.81 -21.27 -10.89
CA LEU A 205 -10.45 -20.18 -11.79
C LEU A 205 -10.42 -20.68 -13.24
N LYS A 206 -10.67 -19.77 -14.17
CA LYS A 206 -10.72 -20.04 -15.60
C LYS A 206 -9.69 -19.21 -16.33
N ASP A 207 -9.09 -19.79 -17.35
CA ASP A 207 -8.08 -19.13 -18.15
C ASP A 207 -8.69 -17.97 -18.94
N LEU A 208 -8.26 -16.74 -18.63
CA LEU A 208 -8.78 -15.55 -19.31
C LEU A 208 -8.47 -15.57 -20.82
N ALA A 209 -7.37 -16.21 -21.22
CA ALA A 209 -7.00 -16.35 -22.63
C ALA A 209 -7.94 -17.26 -23.44
N SER A 210 -8.83 -18.03 -22.78
CA SER A 210 -9.83 -18.84 -23.48
C SER A 210 -11.05 -18.02 -23.95
N LEU A 211 -11.18 -16.77 -23.51
CA LEU A 211 -12.28 -15.89 -23.89
C LEU A 211 -12.00 -15.20 -25.24
N PRO A 212 -13.04 -14.92 -26.06
CA PRO A 212 -12.87 -14.16 -27.28
C PRO A 212 -12.42 -12.71 -26.96
N ALA A 213 -11.68 -12.10 -27.89
CA ALA A 213 -11.19 -10.73 -27.72
C ALA A 213 -12.31 -9.69 -27.52
N SER A 214 -13.52 -9.96 -28.01
CA SER A 214 -14.72 -9.13 -27.82
C SER A 214 -15.38 -9.30 -26.44
N HIS A 215 -14.94 -10.25 -25.62
CA HIS A 215 -15.50 -10.45 -24.29
C HIS A 215 -15.26 -9.22 -23.41
N ALA A 216 -16.27 -8.79 -22.65
CA ALA A 216 -16.23 -7.55 -21.87
C ALA A 216 -15.01 -7.47 -20.93
N ILE A 217 -14.67 -8.57 -20.24
CA ILE A 217 -13.50 -8.66 -19.36
C ILE A 217 -12.19 -8.46 -20.14
N VAL A 218 -12.03 -9.14 -21.28
CA VAL A 218 -10.82 -9.04 -22.13
C VAL A 218 -10.69 -7.63 -22.71
N SER A 219 -11.80 -7.06 -23.20
CA SER A 219 -11.86 -5.71 -23.73
C SER A 219 -11.46 -4.67 -22.67
N ALA A 220 -12.02 -4.77 -21.45
CA ALA A 220 -11.68 -3.86 -20.36
C ALA A 220 -10.21 -3.99 -19.92
N LEU A 221 -9.68 -5.22 -19.86
CA LEU A 221 -8.27 -5.45 -19.56
C LEU A 221 -7.36 -4.84 -20.62
N LYS A 222 -7.66 -5.05 -21.91
CA LYS A 222 -6.88 -4.49 -23.03
C LYS A 222 -7.00 -2.97 -23.16
N GLN A 223 -8.12 -2.39 -22.75
CA GLN A 223 -8.25 -0.94 -22.64
C GLN A 223 -7.33 -0.37 -21.56
N GLN A 224 -7.14 -1.10 -20.47
CA GLN A 224 -6.23 -0.72 -19.38
C GLN A 224 -4.75 -0.95 -19.78
N TYR A 225 -4.46 -2.08 -20.43
CA TYR A 225 -3.13 -2.48 -20.87
C TYR A 225 -3.21 -3.22 -22.23
N PRO A 226 -2.89 -2.56 -23.36
CA PRO A 226 -3.08 -3.12 -24.71
C PRO A 226 -2.39 -4.47 -24.97
N ASP A 227 -1.23 -4.68 -24.35
CA ASP A 227 -0.43 -5.89 -24.52
C ASP A 227 -0.86 -7.05 -23.59
N ALA A 228 -1.96 -6.87 -22.84
CA ALA A 228 -2.51 -7.95 -22.03
C ALA A 228 -2.82 -9.21 -22.88
N LEU A 229 -2.51 -10.37 -22.32
CA LEU A 229 -2.67 -11.70 -22.93
C LEU A 229 -1.81 -11.95 -24.19
N THR A 230 -0.82 -11.09 -24.47
CA THR A 230 0.14 -11.30 -25.58
C THR A 230 1.36 -12.13 -25.19
N TYR A 231 1.56 -12.33 -23.88
CA TYR A 231 2.59 -13.20 -23.31
C TYR A 231 1.97 -14.19 -22.35
N ARG A 232 2.54 -15.41 -22.37
CA ARG A 232 2.23 -16.47 -21.43
C ARG A 232 3.47 -17.31 -21.15
N CYS A 233 3.72 -17.62 -19.88
CA CYS A 233 4.73 -18.58 -19.45
C CYS A 233 4.11 -19.73 -18.67
N ALA A 234 4.96 -20.66 -18.22
CA ALA A 234 4.55 -21.62 -17.21
C ALA A 234 4.12 -20.87 -15.93
N PRO A 235 3.02 -21.26 -15.27
CA PRO A 235 2.58 -20.61 -14.04
C PRO A 235 3.71 -20.45 -13.01
N HIS A 236 3.83 -19.23 -12.46
CA HIS A 236 4.85 -18.86 -11.46
C HIS A 236 6.31 -18.95 -11.93
N ARG A 237 6.56 -19.16 -13.22
CA ARG A 237 7.90 -19.29 -13.80
C ARG A 237 8.04 -18.36 -15.01
N PRO A 238 8.16 -17.04 -14.78
CA PRO A 238 8.44 -16.10 -15.86
C PRO A 238 9.76 -16.46 -16.55
N ASP A 239 9.80 -16.31 -17.87
CA ASP A 239 10.95 -16.58 -18.72
C ASP A 239 11.34 -15.32 -19.53
N ALA A 240 12.37 -15.45 -20.37
CA ALA A 240 12.89 -14.35 -21.18
C ALA A 240 11.84 -13.67 -22.07
N GLY A 241 10.71 -14.31 -22.38
CA GLY A 241 9.62 -13.70 -23.15
C GLY A 241 8.94 -12.53 -22.43
N LEU A 242 9.09 -12.40 -21.11
CA LEU A 242 8.58 -11.26 -20.35
C LEU A 242 9.43 -9.98 -20.52
N ALA A 243 10.70 -10.13 -20.92
CA ALA A 243 11.68 -9.04 -20.94
C ALA A 243 11.23 -7.81 -21.76
N PRO A 244 10.66 -7.94 -22.98
CA PRO A 244 10.25 -6.78 -23.77
C PRO A 244 9.24 -5.87 -23.06
N PHE A 245 8.30 -6.45 -22.30
CA PHE A 245 7.26 -5.71 -21.59
C PHE A 245 7.83 -4.97 -20.37
N LEU A 246 8.74 -5.63 -19.63
CA LEU A 246 9.43 -5.01 -18.51
C LEU A 246 10.32 -3.87 -19.00
N LEU A 247 11.16 -4.09 -20.02
CA LEU A 247 12.04 -3.05 -20.57
C LEU A 247 11.28 -1.84 -21.10
N GLN A 248 10.15 -2.06 -21.78
CA GLN A 248 9.28 -0.97 -22.23
C GLN A 248 8.69 -0.18 -21.06
N ALA A 249 8.23 -0.87 -20.01
CA ALA A 249 7.73 -0.21 -18.80
C ALA A 249 8.84 0.54 -18.06
N MET A 250 10.04 -0.04 -17.92
CA MET A 250 11.20 0.65 -17.32
C MET A 250 11.55 1.93 -18.08
N ALA A 251 11.53 1.90 -19.43
CA ALA A 251 11.74 3.11 -20.23
C ALA A 251 10.70 4.20 -19.92
N ARG A 252 9.41 3.84 -19.86
CA ARG A 252 8.32 4.76 -19.49
C ARG A 252 8.44 5.27 -18.05
N ASP A 253 8.91 4.45 -17.12
CA ASP A 253 9.16 4.89 -15.75
C ASP A 253 10.22 5.99 -15.70
N ARG A 254 11.30 5.86 -16.46
CA ARG A 254 12.32 6.92 -16.61
C ARG A 254 11.72 8.20 -17.21
N GLU A 255 10.86 8.08 -18.22
CA GLU A 255 10.10 9.23 -18.78
C GLU A 255 9.19 9.88 -17.73
N HIS A 256 8.67 9.10 -16.78
CA HIS A 256 7.87 9.57 -15.66
C HIS A 256 8.69 9.95 -14.41
N GLY A 257 10.01 10.15 -14.56
CA GLY A 257 10.91 10.62 -13.49
C GLY A 257 11.34 9.56 -12.48
N GLY A 258 11.14 8.28 -12.79
CA GLY A 258 11.66 7.15 -12.01
C GLY A 258 13.04 6.68 -12.48
N ALA A 259 13.55 5.63 -11.83
CA ALA A 259 14.89 5.07 -12.08
C ALA A 259 14.88 3.89 -13.06
N GLY A 260 13.74 3.61 -13.70
CA GLY A 260 13.56 2.42 -14.52
C GLY A 260 12.98 1.25 -13.72
N ASP A 261 11.96 1.52 -12.91
CA ASP A 261 11.17 0.50 -12.22
C ASP A 261 10.00 0.02 -13.11
N ALA A 262 9.60 -1.23 -12.93
CA ALA A 262 8.46 -1.83 -13.61
C ALA A 262 7.95 -3.05 -12.85
N VAL A 263 6.64 -3.27 -12.88
CA VAL A 263 6.04 -4.48 -12.30
C VAL A 263 5.02 -5.09 -13.24
N ALA A 264 5.27 -6.34 -13.61
CA ALA A 264 4.30 -7.19 -14.29
C ALA A 264 3.42 -7.95 -13.29
N LEU A 265 2.14 -8.12 -13.63
CA LEU A 265 1.21 -9.03 -12.99
C LEU A 265 0.87 -10.16 -13.97
N LEU A 266 1.21 -11.39 -13.59
CA LEU A 266 0.81 -12.61 -14.28
C LEU A 266 -0.33 -13.28 -13.51
N ASP A 267 -1.33 -13.81 -14.22
CA ASP A 267 -2.38 -14.61 -13.58
C ASP A 267 -1.89 -16.01 -13.16
N SER A 268 -2.78 -16.80 -12.56
CA SER A 268 -2.50 -18.18 -12.12
C SER A 268 -2.23 -19.15 -13.27
N PHE A 269 -2.48 -18.76 -14.51
CA PHE A 269 -2.25 -19.52 -15.73
C PHE A 269 -0.98 -19.06 -16.49
N GLY A 270 -0.28 -18.06 -15.95
CA GLY A 270 0.93 -17.48 -16.51
C GLY A 270 0.69 -16.40 -17.57
N ASN A 271 -0.55 -15.96 -17.79
CA ASN A 271 -0.86 -14.91 -18.76
C ASN A 271 -0.46 -13.53 -18.21
N LEU A 272 0.13 -12.69 -19.06
CA LEU A 272 0.36 -11.28 -18.73
C LEU A 272 -0.97 -10.51 -18.63
N LEU A 273 -1.27 -9.98 -17.45
CA LEU A 273 -2.43 -9.11 -17.25
C LEU A 273 -2.04 -7.64 -17.39
N LEU A 274 -0.99 -7.21 -16.70
CA LEU A 274 -0.54 -5.83 -16.64
C LEU A 274 0.99 -5.78 -16.58
N CYS A 275 1.60 -4.74 -17.14
CA CYS A 275 3.00 -4.37 -16.87
C CYS A 275 3.08 -2.84 -16.79
N MET A 276 3.20 -2.30 -15.57
CA MET A 276 3.07 -0.86 -15.34
C MET A 276 4.43 -0.23 -14.97
N PRO A 277 4.72 0.97 -15.51
CA PRO A 277 5.76 1.85 -14.97
C PRO A 277 5.26 2.57 -13.71
N GLY A 278 6.18 3.20 -12.96
CA GLY A 278 5.81 4.22 -11.99
C GLY A 278 5.35 5.53 -12.66
N ARG A 279 4.85 6.45 -11.83
CA ARG A 279 4.43 7.80 -12.20
C ARG A 279 5.01 8.84 -11.23
N MET A 280 6.33 8.81 -11.09
CA MET A 280 7.05 9.54 -10.04
C MET A 280 6.93 11.07 -10.14
N THR A 281 6.76 11.61 -11.36
CA THR A 281 6.47 13.04 -11.58
C THR A 281 5.12 13.48 -11.01
N GLN A 282 4.13 12.59 -10.91
CA GLN A 282 2.83 12.91 -10.33
C GLN A 282 2.86 12.86 -8.80
N SER A 283 3.67 11.95 -8.24
CA SER A 283 3.87 11.79 -6.79
C SER A 283 5.01 10.79 -6.56
N GLY A 284 5.93 11.11 -5.67
CA GLY A 284 7.10 10.28 -5.36
C GLY A 284 6.77 8.92 -4.72
N ILE A 285 5.49 8.65 -4.44
CA ILE A 285 5.00 7.37 -3.90
C ILE A 285 4.19 6.57 -4.92
N ARG A 286 4.15 7.00 -6.18
CA ARG A 286 3.49 6.28 -7.29
C ARG A 286 4.46 5.34 -8.00
N SER A 287 5.00 4.39 -7.26
CA SER A 287 5.88 3.33 -7.79
C SER A 287 5.16 2.43 -8.81
N ALA A 288 5.92 1.65 -9.57
CA ALA A 288 5.37 0.69 -10.52
C ALA A 288 4.43 -0.32 -9.84
N PHE A 289 4.81 -0.85 -8.68
CA PHE A 289 3.94 -1.77 -7.93
C PHE A 289 2.62 -1.12 -7.52
N MET A 290 2.66 0.13 -7.04
CA MET A 290 1.46 0.88 -6.66
C MET A 290 0.55 1.07 -7.87
N GLU A 291 1.07 1.41 -9.05
CA GLU A 291 0.27 1.49 -10.28
C GLU A 291 -0.34 0.13 -10.66
N THR A 292 0.44 -0.96 -10.63
CA THR A 292 -0.02 -2.31 -11.00
C THR A 292 -1.14 -2.81 -10.09
N THR A 293 -0.96 -2.77 -8.78
CA THR A 293 -1.97 -3.28 -7.82
C THR A 293 -3.27 -2.46 -7.88
N ARG A 294 -3.16 -1.12 -7.98
CA ARG A 294 -4.33 -0.24 -8.11
C ARG A 294 -5.06 -0.46 -9.42
N ALA A 295 -4.34 -0.55 -10.54
CA ALA A 295 -4.94 -0.79 -11.84
C ALA A 295 -5.72 -2.10 -11.87
N TYR A 296 -5.16 -3.17 -11.27
CA TYR A 296 -5.85 -4.46 -11.18
C TYR A 296 -7.10 -4.40 -10.31
N ALA A 297 -7.01 -3.85 -9.10
CA ALA A 297 -8.15 -3.71 -8.20
C ALA A 297 -9.27 -2.85 -8.82
N GLN A 298 -8.91 -1.72 -9.44
CA GLN A 298 -9.88 -0.82 -10.08
C GLN A 298 -10.51 -1.43 -11.33
N LEU A 299 -9.79 -2.24 -12.11
CA LEU A 299 -10.38 -3.00 -13.22
C LEU A 299 -11.47 -3.93 -12.70
N ARG A 300 -11.17 -4.71 -11.67
CA ARG A 300 -12.12 -5.62 -11.03
C ARG A 300 -13.32 -4.86 -10.48
N TYR A 301 -13.09 -3.78 -9.73
CA TYR A 301 -14.15 -2.94 -9.19
C TYR A 301 -15.07 -2.39 -10.28
N LYS A 302 -14.52 -1.83 -11.37
CA LYS A 302 -15.31 -1.29 -12.50
C LYS A 302 -16.17 -2.34 -13.18
N LEU A 303 -15.70 -3.58 -13.28
CA LEU A 303 -16.44 -4.69 -13.88
C LEU A 303 -17.53 -5.25 -12.96
N MET A 304 -17.38 -5.11 -11.63
CA MET A 304 -18.28 -5.68 -10.64
C MET A 304 -19.30 -4.68 -10.06
N ASN A 305 -18.93 -3.40 -9.95
CA ASN A 305 -19.80 -2.40 -9.35
C ASN A 305 -21.03 -2.15 -10.24
N GLY A 306 -22.23 -2.30 -9.66
CA GLY A 306 -23.50 -2.25 -10.40
C GLY A 306 -23.79 -3.48 -11.28
N ALA A 307 -22.90 -4.47 -11.32
CA ALA A 307 -23.13 -5.71 -12.07
C ALA A 307 -24.02 -6.69 -11.29
N THR A 308 -24.70 -7.59 -12.01
CA THR A 308 -25.50 -8.65 -11.39
C THR A 308 -24.61 -9.67 -10.66
N PRO A 309 -25.13 -10.43 -9.67
CA PRO A 309 -24.34 -11.45 -8.97
C PRO A 309 -23.63 -12.44 -9.89
N ALA A 310 -24.30 -12.89 -10.95
CA ALA A 310 -23.72 -13.80 -11.95
C ALA A 310 -22.56 -13.15 -12.74
N GLN A 311 -22.67 -11.86 -13.07
CA GLN A 311 -21.58 -11.13 -13.73
C GLN A 311 -20.38 -10.93 -12.78
N GLN A 312 -20.63 -10.63 -11.51
CA GLN A 312 -19.55 -10.53 -10.53
C GLN A 312 -18.84 -11.87 -10.34
N GLU A 313 -19.60 -12.97 -10.23
CA GLU A 313 -19.03 -14.32 -10.17
C GLU A 313 -18.20 -14.65 -11.42
N GLN A 314 -18.68 -14.26 -12.61
CA GLN A 314 -17.90 -14.39 -13.84
C GLN A 314 -16.59 -13.61 -13.77
N VAL A 315 -16.58 -12.38 -13.26
CA VAL A 315 -15.35 -11.61 -13.04
C VAL A 315 -14.40 -12.36 -12.10
N ARG A 316 -14.90 -12.89 -10.97
CA ARG A 316 -14.08 -13.64 -10.01
C ARG A 316 -13.46 -14.91 -10.60
N HIS A 317 -14.12 -15.56 -11.57
CA HIS A 317 -13.56 -16.73 -12.26
C HIS A 317 -12.34 -16.41 -13.12
N TYR A 318 -12.34 -15.27 -13.81
CA TYR A 318 -11.30 -14.93 -14.79
C TYR A 318 -10.27 -13.90 -14.27
N LEU A 319 -10.68 -13.03 -13.34
CA LEU A 319 -9.85 -12.05 -12.63
C LEU A 319 -9.91 -12.36 -11.14
N GLY A 320 -9.23 -13.44 -10.76
CA GLY A 320 -9.17 -13.92 -9.37
C GLY A 320 -8.33 -13.02 -8.47
N HIS A 321 -8.14 -13.46 -7.22
CA HIS A 321 -7.32 -12.72 -6.27
C HIS A 321 -5.85 -12.68 -6.73
N PRO A 322 -5.13 -11.56 -6.59
CA PRO A 322 -3.70 -11.47 -6.97
C PRO A 322 -2.80 -12.52 -6.32
N LYS A 323 -3.20 -13.08 -5.17
CA LYS A 323 -2.45 -14.12 -4.43
C LYS A 323 -2.23 -15.40 -5.23
N ASP A 324 -3.10 -15.68 -6.20
CA ASP A 324 -2.98 -16.84 -7.09
C ASP A 324 -2.12 -16.54 -8.31
N GLY A 325 -1.77 -15.27 -8.57
CA GLY A 325 -0.92 -14.84 -9.68
C GLY A 325 0.55 -14.69 -9.29
N THR A 326 1.32 -13.93 -10.06
CA THR A 326 2.73 -13.62 -9.76
C THR A 326 2.99 -12.15 -10.07
N PHE A 327 3.53 -11.39 -9.11
CA PHE A 327 4.12 -10.10 -9.39
C PHE A 327 5.59 -10.28 -9.74
N VAL A 328 6.02 -9.76 -10.89
CA VAL A 328 7.42 -9.78 -11.34
C VAL A 328 7.92 -8.35 -11.41
N PHE A 329 8.77 -7.98 -10.47
CA PHE A 329 9.41 -6.68 -10.41
C PHE A 329 10.67 -6.69 -11.29
N ALA A 330 10.89 -5.63 -12.08
CA ALA A 330 12.14 -5.50 -12.81
C ALA A 330 13.33 -5.37 -11.86
N GLN A 331 13.17 -4.59 -10.79
CA GLN A 331 14.17 -4.38 -9.75
C GLN A 331 13.69 -4.96 -8.42
N GLY A 332 14.59 -5.66 -7.73
CA GLY A 332 14.34 -6.20 -6.39
C GLY A 332 14.21 -5.08 -5.35
N PRO A 333 13.52 -5.34 -4.23
CA PRO A 333 13.44 -4.36 -3.15
C PRO A 333 14.83 -4.02 -2.61
N ASP A 334 15.06 -2.72 -2.37
CA ASP A 334 16.22 -2.19 -1.66
C ASP A 334 15.87 -1.76 -0.23
N ALA A 335 16.81 -1.10 0.46
CA ALA A 335 16.62 -0.60 1.82
C ALA A 335 15.98 0.81 1.87
N SER A 336 15.45 1.32 0.76
CA SER A 336 14.82 2.64 0.69
C SER A 336 13.40 2.64 1.27
N ALA A 337 12.91 3.83 1.58
CA ALA A 337 11.52 4.02 2.02
C ALA A 337 10.50 3.60 0.95
N LEU A 338 10.84 3.74 -0.34
CA LEU A 338 9.97 3.36 -1.45
C LEU A 338 9.85 1.83 -1.58
N SER A 339 10.96 1.10 -1.45
CA SER A 339 10.92 -0.37 -1.42
C SER A 339 10.18 -0.89 -0.18
N PHE A 340 10.40 -0.28 0.98
CA PHE A 340 9.65 -0.62 2.19
C PHE A 340 8.15 -0.36 2.02
N MET A 341 7.77 0.75 1.37
CA MET A 341 6.39 1.04 1.00
C MET A 341 5.83 -0.06 0.08
N ASN A 342 6.57 -0.49 -0.94
CA ASN A 342 6.14 -1.55 -1.86
C ASN A 342 5.94 -2.90 -1.14
N LEU A 343 6.83 -3.28 -0.21
CA LEU A 343 6.65 -4.47 0.64
C LEU A 343 5.38 -4.36 1.49
N GLY A 344 5.11 -3.19 2.06
CA GLY A 344 3.88 -2.93 2.80
C GLY A 344 2.62 -3.00 1.94
N ALA A 345 2.66 -2.38 0.75
CA ALA A 345 1.55 -2.36 -0.20
C ALA A 345 1.27 -3.75 -0.74
N TYR A 346 2.31 -4.57 -0.92
CA TYR A 346 2.18 -5.97 -1.26
C TYR A 346 1.37 -6.70 -0.19
N GLY A 347 1.69 -6.47 1.08
CA GLY A 347 0.92 -7.05 2.17
C GLY A 347 -0.55 -6.62 2.15
N SER A 348 -0.83 -5.33 1.94
CA SER A 348 -2.20 -4.82 1.79
C SER A 348 -2.91 -5.28 0.51
N THR A 349 -2.18 -5.77 -0.48
CA THR A 349 -2.78 -6.38 -1.69
C THR A 349 -3.16 -7.85 -1.42
N MET A 350 -2.41 -8.53 -0.55
CA MET A 350 -2.65 -9.93 -0.21
C MET A 350 -3.68 -10.10 0.91
N GLU A 351 -3.65 -9.21 1.92
CA GLU A 351 -4.54 -9.13 3.10
C GLU A 351 -4.85 -10.51 3.73
N GLY A 352 -3.88 -11.42 3.69
CA GLY A 352 -4.05 -12.78 4.15
C GLY A 352 -2.88 -13.71 3.80
N PRO A 353 -2.95 -14.97 4.25
CA PRO A 353 -1.92 -15.97 3.96
C PRO A 353 -1.85 -16.28 2.46
N LEU A 354 -0.62 -16.48 1.98
CA LEU A 354 -0.38 -16.88 0.59
C LEU A 354 -0.75 -18.36 0.36
N PRO A 355 -1.25 -18.73 -0.84
CA PRO A 355 -1.49 -20.13 -1.19
C PRO A 355 -0.20 -20.96 -1.14
N LEU A 356 -0.25 -22.13 -0.48
CA LEU A 356 0.92 -23.04 -0.38
C LEU A 356 1.47 -23.49 -1.74
N LYS A 357 0.61 -23.53 -2.75
CA LYS A 357 0.94 -23.90 -4.14
C LYS A 357 1.71 -22.81 -4.91
N ASN A 358 1.80 -21.59 -4.37
CA ASN A 358 2.49 -20.48 -4.99
C ASN A 358 3.43 -19.77 -3.99
N PRO A 359 4.57 -20.40 -3.64
CA PRO A 359 5.50 -19.83 -2.66
C PRO A 359 6.35 -18.67 -3.23
N ALA A 360 6.36 -18.47 -4.54
CA ALA A 360 7.15 -17.45 -5.24
C ALA A 360 6.23 -16.43 -5.94
N GLN A 361 5.22 -15.94 -5.22
CA GLN A 361 4.24 -14.97 -5.74
C GLN A 361 4.92 -13.61 -6.02
N PHE A 362 5.83 -13.19 -5.13
CA PHE A 362 6.65 -11.98 -5.31
C PHE A 362 8.01 -12.38 -5.90
N GLN A 363 8.21 -12.07 -7.18
CA GLN A 363 9.49 -12.26 -7.86
C GLN A 363 10.11 -10.93 -8.28
N TYR A 364 11.43 -10.90 -8.41
CA TYR A 364 12.18 -9.79 -8.99
C TYR A 364 13.26 -10.28 -9.96
N VAL A 365 13.62 -9.47 -10.96
CA VAL A 365 14.60 -9.86 -11.98
C VAL A 365 16.02 -9.46 -11.57
N LEU A 366 16.26 -8.15 -11.37
CA LEU A 366 17.56 -7.61 -11.01
C LEU A 366 17.65 -7.41 -9.49
N PRO A 367 18.61 -8.00 -8.77
CA PRO A 367 18.73 -7.83 -7.33
C PRO A 367 19.28 -6.44 -6.98
N SER A 368 18.65 -5.78 -6.01
CA SER A 368 19.14 -4.50 -5.47
C SER A 368 19.90 -4.67 -4.14
N LEU A 369 19.73 -5.82 -3.49
CA LEU A 369 20.39 -6.22 -2.25
C LEU A 369 20.79 -7.69 -2.30
N PRO A 370 21.79 -8.11 -1.50
CA PRO A 370 22.00 -9.51 -1.19
C PRO A 370 20.74 -10.16 -0.62
N GLU A 371 20.46 -11.42 -1.00
CA GLU A 371 19.26 -12.14 -0.57
C GLU A 371 19.13 -12.21 0.96
N ALA A 372 20.25 -12.40 1.67
CA ALA A 372 20.27 -12.45 3.12
C ALA A 372 19.82 -11.13 3.77
N ASP A 373 20.22 -9.99 3.20
CA ASP A 373 19.84 -8.66 3.71
C ASP A 373 18.36 -8.38 3.45
N LEU A 374 17.86 -8.74 2.27
CA LEU A 374 16.44 -8.63 1.95
C LEU A 374 15.59 -9.54 2.86
N ALA A 375 16.02 -10.77 3.10
CA ALA A 375 15.36 -11.69 4.03
C ALA A 375 15.35 -11.13 5.45
N ALA A 376 16.43 -10.47 5.90
CA ALA A 376 16.48 -9.82 7.20
C ALA A 376 15.49 -8.65 7.32
N ILE A 377 15.32 -7.84 6.26
CA ILE A 377 14.30 -6.80 6.20
C ILE A 377 12.90 -7.42 6.36
N CYS A 378 12.57 -8.45 5.56
CA CYS A 378 11.27 -9.11 5.63
C CYS A 378 11.00 -9.77 6.99
N ALA A 379 12.02 -10.38 7.61
CA ALA A 379 11.91 -10.99 8.93
C ALA A 379 11.69 -9.97 10.06
N ALA A 380 12.16 -8.74 9.89
CA ALA A 380 11.97 -7.66 10.85
C ALA A 380 10.58 -7.00 10.76
N MET A 381 9.90 -7.11 9.60
CA MET A 381 8.57 -6.51 9.38
C MET A 381 7.54 -6.95 10.43
N PRO A 382 6.49 -6.15 10.70
CA PRO A 382 5.45 -6.45 11.69
C PRO A 382 4.76 -7.82 11.47
N PRO A 383 4.11 -8.39 12.52
CA PRO A 383 3.56 -9.75 12.49
C PRO A 383 2.69 -10.10 11.29
N LEU A 384 1.84 -9.19 10.81
CA LEU A 384 1.03 -9.40 9.60
C LEU A 384 1.91 -9.83 8.42
N TYR A 385 3.00 -9.10 8.19
CA TYR A 385 3.87 -9.29 7.03
C TYR A 385 4.77 -10.52 7.19
N ARG A 386 5.40 -10.71 8.36
CA ARG A 386 6.36 -11.80 8.56
C ARG A 386 5.73 -13.15 8.90
N ASN A 387 4.60 -13.17 9.63
CA ASN A 387 4.01 -14.43 10.14
C ASN A 387 2.81 -14.90 9.33
N ILE A 388 1.94 -13.98 8.92
CA ILE A 388 0.67 -14.29 8.22
C ILE A 388 0.90 -14.35 6.72
N ILE A 389 1.33 -13.24 6.13
CA ILE A 389 1.59 -13.13 4.68
C ILE A 389 2.89 -13.85 4.32
N ARG A 390 3.88 -13.78 5.21
CA ARG A 390 5.23 -14.36 5.04
C ARG A 390 5.90 -13.85 3.78
N ILE A 391 5.96 -12.51 3.66
CA ILE A 391 6.56 -11.84 2.51
C ILE A 391 7.98 -12.36 2.29
N ARG A 392 8.22 -12.88 1.09
CA ARG A 392 9.51 -13.46 0.69
C ARG A 392 9.73 -13.19 -0.80
N PRO A 393 10.25 -12.00 -1.16
CA PRO A 393 10.62 -11.72 -2.53
C PRO A 393 11.74 -12.67 -2.95
N THR A 394 11.66 -13.21 -4.16
CA THR A 394 12.64 -14.16 -4.69
C THR A 394 13.10 -13.73 -6.07
N GLN A 395 14.38 -13.96 -6.40
CA GLN A 395 14.83 -13.68 -7.76
C GLN A 395 14.18 -14.68 -8.73
N VAL A 396 13.83 -14.23 -9.93
CA VAL A 396 13.40 -15.13 -11.02
C VAL A 396 14.49 -16.17 -11.30
N ALA A 397 14.09 -17.40 -11.58
CA ALA A 397 15.03 -18.50 -11.84
C ALA A 397 15.60 -18.48 -13.27
N ASP A 398 14.95 -17.80 -14.21
CA ASP A 398 15.34 -17.80 -15.62
C ASP A 398 16.52 -16.86 -15.88
N ALA A 399 17.70 -17.43 -16.14
CA ALA A 399 18.92 -16.66 -16.37
C ALA A 399 18.86 -15.80 -17.65
N ALA A 400 18.08 -16.22 -18.65
CA ALA A 400 17.94 -15.46 -19.90
C ALA A 400 17.12 -14.18 -19.68
N LEU A 401 16.07 -14.23 -18.84
CA LEU A 401 15.32 -13.05 -18.39
C LEU A 401 16.22 -12.09 -17.60
N VAL A 402 17.05 -12.60 -16.70
CA VAL A 402 18.01 -11.78 -15.94
C VAL A 402 19.02 -11.11 -16.87
N ALA A 403 19.59 -11.86 -17.82
CA ALA A 403 20.53 -11.32 -18.80
C ALA A 403 19.88 -10.25 -19.68
N ALA A 404 18.67 -10.50 -20.19
CA ALA A 404 17.94 -9.56 -21.05
C ALA A 404 17.65 -8.22 -20.35
N LEU A 405 17.32 -8.24 -19.06
CA LEU A 405 17.14 -7.00 -18.30
C LEU A 405 18.47 -6.35 -17.92
N SER A 406 19.53 -7.12 -17.67
CA SER A 406 20.85 -6.58 -17.36
C SER A 406 21.46 -5.82 -18.55
N ASP A 407 21.27 -6.35 -19.76
CA ASP A 407 21.79 -5.74 -21.00
C ASP A 407 20.97 -4.51 -21.44
N GLY A 408 19.71 -4.41 -21.01
CA GLY A 408 18.78 -3.34 -21.37
C GLY A 408 18.50 -2.30 -20.27
N ALA A 409 19.07 -2.47 -19.07
CA ALA A 409 18.87 -1.59 -17.92
C ALA A 409 19.71 -0.30 -17.96
#